data_AF-A0ABD1H4X8-F1
#
_entry.id   AF-A0ABD1H4X8-F1
#
_cell.length_a   1.000
_cell.length_b   1.000
_cell.length_c   1.000
_cell.angle_alpha   90.00
_cell.angle_beta   90.00
_cell.angle_gamma   90.00
#
_symmetry.space_group_name_H-M   'P 1'
#
loop_
_entity.id
_entity.type
_entity.pdbx_description
1 polymer ?
#
loop_
_entity_poly.entity_id
_entity_poly.type
_entity_poly.pdbx_seq_one_letter_code
_entity_poly.pdbx_strand_id
1 'polypeptide(L)'
;MSLAAASCWLSALSLTSNSRRSAPHSFFVFNSSHHPTHYPIRGKTTKFLPKSAPENEAKIQKFQQSPSDEYAPSIAGGRSTKGTPGRTQPSSLTSFGVQKKKGKKANVVEEQRETENLQGAAFLNAVVKVYCTHTAPDYSLPWQKQRQYASTGSAFMIGEGKILTNAHCVEHDTQVKVKRRGDDTKYVAKVLARGVECDLALLSVESKEFWEGAEPIHLGNLPNLQDAVTVVGYPLGGETISVSKGVVSRIEVTSYAHGSSELLGIQIDAAINPGNSGGPAFNDQGECIGVAFQVYRSNDVENIGYVIPTTVVSHFLEDYEKNGKYTGFPCLGVLLQKLENPALRACLNVPTNEGVLVRKVEPTSPASHVLKEGDVIVSFSNIRVGCEGTVPFRSTERIAFRYLVSQKFSGDEAELGIIRGGQSMKVQVVLIPRVHLVPYHIEGDQPSYLIIAGLVFTSLSEPLIEEECEDDSIGMKLLAKARYSMARFKGEQIVILSQVFANEENIGYEEICNEQVLKLNGTWIKNIHHLAHLFDSCKDKYLVFEFEDNFLVVLERESAQAASPSILKAYGIPSQRSPDLMEPYLDPVGQNEAMNRREFGDSPVSSSEFGYEGLLWA
;
A
#
# COMPACT_ATOMS: atom_id res chain seq x y z
N MET A 1 -12.66 19.05 63.64
CA MET A 1 -11.95 19.12 64.93
C MET A 1 -10.68 18.31 64.81
N SER A 2 -9.54 18.99 64.98
CA SER A 2 -8.15 18.55 65.25
C SER A 2 -7.61 17.25 64.62
N LEU A 3 -6.54 17.30 63.80
CA LEU A 3 -5.11 17.44 64.20
C LEU A 3 -4.63 16.21 65.01
N ALA A 4 -3.46 15.61 64.82
CA ALA A 4 -2.33 15.75 63.90
C ALA A 4 -1.34 14.64 64.27
N ALA A 5 -0.38 14.36 63.36
CA ALA A 5 1.03 14.11 63.67
C ALA A 5 1.37 12.87 64.53
N ALA A 6 2.57 12.29 64.55
CA ALA A 6 3.83 12.51 63.86
C ALA A 6 4.73 11.32 64.26
N SER A 7 5.54 10.90 63.29
CA SER A 7 6.99 10.68 63.43
C SER A 7 7.58 9.61 64.36
N CYS A 8 8.73 9.14 63.87
CA CYS A 8 9.89 8.58 64.56
C CYS A 8 9.95 7.05 64.72
N TRP A 9 11.10 6.40 64.53
CA TRP A 9 12.36 6.64 63.82
C TRP A 9 13.14 5.33 64.04
N LEU A 10 13.96 4.93 63.06
CA LEU A 10 15.14 4.05 63.14
C LEU A 10 15.07 2.77 64.01
N SER A 11 15.48 1.61 63.50
CA SER A 11 16.92 1.35 63.37
C SER A 11 17.19 0.15 62.46
N ALA A 12 18.22 0.33 61.63
CA ALA A 12 18.89 -0.70 60.86
C ALA A 12 19.61 -1.70 61.77
N LEU A 13 19.75 -2.95 61.30
CA LEU A 13 21.04 -3.62 61.30
C LEU A 13 21.03 -4.83 60.36
N SER A 14 21.86 -4.69 59.34
CA SER A 14 22.44 -5.69 58.46
C SER A 14 23.10 -6.84 59.21
N LEU A 15 23.16 -8.03 58.59
CA LEU A 15 24.41 -8.66 58.12
C LEU A 15 24.18 -10.12 57.67
N THR A 16 24.63 -10.40 56.45
CA THR A 16 25.37 -11.60 55.99
C THR A 16 24.71 -12.99 56.05
N SER A 17 25.05 -13.98 55.25
CA SER A 17 25.64 -14.19 53.91
C SER A 17 25.75 -15.72 53.79
N ASN A 18 25.60 -16.28 52.56
CA ASN A 18 26.05 -17.62 52.13
C ASN A 18 25.44 -18.85 52.86
N SER A 19 25.02 -19.95 52.21
CA SER A 19 25.58 -20.67 51.07
C SER A 19 24.65 -21.80 50.60
N ARG A 20 24.76 -22.11 49.30
CA ARG A 20 24.61 -23.39 48.56
C ARG A 20 24.01 -24.62 49.27
N ARG A 21 22.99 -25.26 48.65
CA ARG A 21 23.10 -26.55 47.90
C ARG A 21 21.72 -27.15 47.53
N SER A 22 21.53 -27.33 46.22
CA SER A 22 20.95 -28.47 45.46
C SER A 22 19.84 -29.40 46.02
N ALA A 23 18.68 -29.32 45.31
CA ALA A 23 17.82 -30.39 44.74
C ALA A 23 16.99 -31.33 45.67
N PRO A 24 15.92 -32.03 45.20
CA PRO A 24 15.28 -32.07 43.86
C PRO A 24 13.73 -31.98 43.84
N HIS A 25 13.20 -31.90 42.61
CA HIS A 25 11.89 -32.35 42.08
C HIS A 25 10.69 -32.66 43.01
N SER A 26 9.59 -31.97 42.73
CA SER A 26 8.25 -32.56 42.81
C SER A 26 7.40 -32.06 41.63
N PHE A 27 7.19 -32.98 40.69
CA PHE A 27 6.21 -32.91 39.60
C PHE A 27 4.80 -32.74 40.18
N PHE A 28 4.05 -31.75 39.71
CA PHE A 28 2.59 -31.79 39.78
C PHE A 28 2.07 -32.45 38.51
N VAL A 29 1.64 -33.70 38.68
CA VAL A 29 0.87 -34.48 37.70
C VAL A 29 -0.56 -33.94 37.73
N PHE A 30 -1.03 -33.34 36.64
CA PHE A 30 -2.47 -33.27 36.37
C PHE A 30 -2.84 -34.49 35.53
N ASN A 31 -3.54 -35.42 36.16
CA ASN A 31 -4.04 -36.61 35.52
C ASN A 31 -5.30 -36.23 34.72
N SER A 32 -5.24 -36.46 33.41
CA SER A 32 -6.40 -36.40 32.52
C SER A 32 -7.23 -37.66 32.69
N SER A 33 -8.56 -37.51 32.71
CA SER A 33 -9.49 -38.63 32.49
C SER A 33 -10.35 -38.29 31.27
N HIS A 34 -10.08 -38.98 30.17
CA HIS A 34 -10.86 -38.96 28.94
C HIS A 34 -12.21 -39.68 29.12
N HIS A 35 -13.26 -39.09 28.55
CA HIS A 35 -14.34 -39.85 27.90
C HIS A 35 -14.59 -39.26 26.50
N PRO A 36 -14.88 -40.10 25.49
CA PRO A 36 -14.90 -39.68 24.09
C PRO A 36 -16.29 -39.21 23.67
N THR A 37 -16.39 -38.01 23.10
CA THR A 37 -17.56 -37.58 22.34
C THR A 37 -17.29 -37.72 20.85
N HIS A 38 -17.89 -38.75 20.25
CA HIS A 38 -17.96 -38.96 18.81
C HIS A 38 -18.73 -37.82 18.11
N TYR A 39 -18.12 -37.17 17.12
CA TYR A 39 -18.83 -36.40 16.10
C TYR A 39 -18.74 -37.15 14.75
N PRO A 40 -19.84 -37.28 13.99
CA PRO A 40 -19.87 -38.13 12.81
C PRO A 40 -19.37 -37.40 11.56
N ILE A 41 -18.55 -38.13 10.80
CA ILE A 41 -18.15 -37.91 9.42
C ILE A 41 -19.39 -37.88 8.53
N ARG A 42 -19.61 -36.80 7.76
CA ARG A 42 -20.66 -36.74 6.73
C ARG A 42 -20.06 -36.93 5.35
N GLY A 43 -19.88 -38.20 4.98
CA GLY A 43 -19.61 -38.63 3.61
C GLY A 43 -20.85 -38.47 2.72
N LYS A 44 -20.59 -38.17 1.45
CA LYS A 44 -21.55 -38.11 0.33
C LYS A 44 -22.41 -39.37 0.28
N THR A 45 -23.73 -39.22 0.11
CA THR A 45 -24.58 -40.27 -0.45
C THR A 45 -25.73 -39.69 -1.26
N THR A 46 -25.64 -39.97 -2.54
CA THR A 46 -26.70 -40.18 -3.54
C THR A 46 -28.08 -40.51 -2.96
N LYS A 47 -29.10 -39.74 -3.37
CA LYS A 47 -30.51 -40.11 -3.16
C LYS A 47 -31.12 -40.63 -4.47
N PHE A 48 -31.37 -41.94 -4.48
CA PHE A 48 -32.32 -42.61 -5.37
C PHE A 48 -33.76 -42.37 -4.87
N LEU A 49 -34.67 -42.12 -5.80
CA LEU A 49 -36.14 -42.07 -5.64
C LEU A 49 -36.75 -43.48 -5.62
N PRO A 50 -37.93 -43.67 -4.99
CA PRO A 50 -38.89 -44.69 -5.40
C PRO A 50 -40.16 -44.09 -6.05
N LYS A 51 -40.73 -44.91 -6.93
CA LYS A 51 -41.78 -44.67 -7.94
C LYS A 51 -43.22 -44.61 -7.38
N SER A 52 -44.11 -43.82 -8.00
CA SER A 52 -45.27 -44.29 -8.81
C SER A 52 -46.19 -43.14 -9.25
N ALA A 53 -46.63 -43.21 -10.52
CA ALA A 53 -47.43 -42.24 -11.31
C ALA A 53 -48.95 -42.47 -11.15
N PRO A 54 -49.92 -41.81 -11.86
CA PRO A 54 -49.99 -41.47 -13.31
C PRO A 54 -50.48 -40.00 -13.58
N GLU A 55 -50.66 -39.39 -14.76
CA GLU A 55 -50.38 -39.59 -16.20
C GLU A 55 -50.66 -38.23 -16.91
N ASN A 56 -49.94 -37.96 -18.01
CA ASN A 56 -50.36 -37.31 -19.29
C ASN A 56 -49.47 -36.20 -19.88
N GLU A 57 -48.73 -36.64 -20.92
CA GLU A 57 -48.48 -36.05 -22.25
C GLU A 57 -47.96 -34.59 -22.43
N ALA A 58 -46.72 -34.44 -22.93
CA ALA A 58 -46.41 -34.11 -24.34
C ALA A 58 -45.00 -33.47 -24.56
N LYS A 59 -44.15 -34.15 -25.38
CA LYS A 59 -43.09 -33.73 -26.35
C LYS A 59 -42.21 -32.47 -26.03
N ILE A 60 -40.89 -32.57 -25.76
CA ILE A 60 -39.71 -32.76 -26.66
C ILE A 60 -39.64 -31.66 -27.76
N GLN A 61 -38.61 -30.80 -27.93
CA GLN A 61 -37.16 -31.01 -28.03
C GLN A 61 -36.36 -29.69 -27.90
N LYS A 62 -35.12 -29.77 -27.39
CA LYS A 62 -34.11 -28.68 -27.26
C LYS A 62 -33.35 -28.45 -28.58
N PHE A 63 -32.91 -27.20 -28.82
CA PHE A 63 -31.90 -26.85 -29.82
C PHE A 63 -30.52 -26.61 -29.18
N GLN A 64 -29.48 -27.10 -29.86
CA GLN A 64 -28.05 -26.97 -29.56
C GLN A 64 -27.41 -25.76 -30.26
N GLN A 65 -26.20 -25.46 -29.79
CA GLN A 65 -25.27 -24.33 -30.03
C GLN A 65 -24.74 -24.12 -31.46
N SER A 66 -24.21 -22.90 -31.67
CA SER A 66 -22.90 -22.50 -32.27
C SER A 66 -23.01 -21.41 -33.36
N PRO A 67 -21.90 -20.81 -33.86
CA PRO A 67 -21.31 -19.53 -33.43
C PRO A 67 -21.39 -18.40 -34.49
N SER A 68 -20.97 -17.19 -34.10
CA SER A 68 -21.04 -15.94 -34.90
C SER A 68 -19.75 -15.64 -35.68
N ASP A 69 -19.88 -15.45 -36.99
CA ASP A 69 -18.86 -14.93 -37.90
C ASP A 69 -19.15 -13.48 -38.36
N GLU A 70 -18.06 -12.71 -38.44
CA GLU A 70 -17.67 -11.66 -39.40
C GLU A 70 -18.60 -10.48 -39.77
N TYR A 71 -18.02 -9.27 -39.64
CA TYR A 71 -18.52 -7.99 -40.15
C TYR A 71 -17.56 -7.43 -41.22
N ALA A 72 -18.09 -7.06 -42.39
CA ALA A 72 -17.52 -6.11 -43.33
C ALA A 72 -18.59 -5.61 -44.36
N PRO A 73 -18.38 -4.48 -45.08
CA PRO A 73 -19.34 -3.36 -45.10
C PRO A 73 -19.87 -2.94 -46.49
N SER A 74 -20.93 -2.11 -46.55
CA SER A 74 -21.27 -1.21 -47.69
C SER A 74 -22.40 -0.25 -47.29
N ILE A 75 -22.26 1.08 -47.39
CA ILE A 75 -22.38 2.01 -48.55
C ILE A 75 -23.81 2.21 -49.09
N ALA A 76 -24.25 3.48 -48.95
CA ALA A 76 -25.12 4.30 -49.79
C ALA A 76 -26.64 4.05 -49.90
N GLY A 77 -27.35 5.19 -49.95
CA GLY A 77 -28.43 5.42 -50.90
C GLY A 77 -29.81 5.57 -50.30
N GLY A 78 -30.27 6.81 -50.15
CA GLY A 78 -31.60 7.11 -49.64
C GLY A 78 -32.75 6.89 -50.64
N ARG A 79 -33.98 6.94 -50.12
CA ARG A 79 -35.11 7.61 -50.80
C ARG A 79 -36.30 7.82 -49.87
N SER A 80 -36.82 9.04 -49.95
CA SER A 80 -38.10 9.57 -49.48
C SER A 80 -39.32 8.69 -49.83
N THR A 81 -40.37 8.69 -48.99
CA THR A 81 -41.69 9.24 -49.36
C THR A 81 -42.73 9.27 -48.22
N LYS A 82 -43.32 10.48 -48.07
CA LYS A 82 -44.74 10.84 -47.85
C LYS A 82 -45.51 10.48 -46.56
N GLY A 83 -46.10 11.52 -45.96
CA GLY A 83 -47.54 11.51 -45.57
C GLY A 83 -47.92 12.12 -44.21
N THR A 84 -48.09 13.44 -44.15
CA THR A 84 -48.71 14.28 -43.09
C THR A 84 -50.25 14.13 -42.99
N PRO A 85 -51.03 14.87 -42.15
CA PRO A 85 -50.75 15.63 -40.90
C PRO A 85 -51.85 15.48 -39.80
N GLY A 86 -51.59 16.00 -38.59
CA GLY A 86 -52.60 16.27 -37.55
C GLY A 86 -52.22 17.48 -36.69
N ARG A 87 -53.09 18.51 -36.70
CA ARG A 87 -52.92 19.87 -36.14
C ARG A 87 -53.71 20.02 -34.85
N THR A 88 -53.15 20.66 -33.81
CA THR A 88 -53.85 21.68 -32.99
C THR A 88 -52.90 22.37 -31.99
N GLN A 89 -53.13 23.67 -31.80
CA GLN A 89 -52.44 24.60 -30.91
C GLN A 89 -53.50 25.26 -29.98
N PRO A 90 -53.15 26.18 -29.04
CA PRO A 90 -53.36 26.01 -27.60
C PRO A 90 -54.48 26.91 -27.02
N SER A 91 -54.77 26.76 -25.73
CA SER A 91 -55.65 27.66 -24.96
C SER A 91 -54.96 28.23 -23.70
N SER A 92 -55.16 29.53 -23.52
CA SER A 92 -54.79 30.38 -22.39
C SER A 92 -55.87 30.42 -21.31
N LEU A 93 -55.54 30.73 -20.05
CA LEU A 93 -56.42 31.46 -19.10
C LEU A 93 -55.63 32.08 -17.91
N THR A 94 -55.65 33.42 -17.92
CA THR A 94 -55.88 34.41 -16.82
C THR A 94 -55.03 34.49 -15.53
N SER A 95 -54.69 35.76 -15.24
CA SER A 95 -53.93 36.37 -14.15
C SER A 95 -54.69 36.62 -12.83
N PHE A 96 -53.98 36.69 -11.70
CA PHE A 96 -54.28 37.61 -10.58
C PHE A 96 -53.02 37.98 -9.76
N GLY A 97 -52.86 39.28 -9.48
CA GLY A 97 -52.35 39.78 -8.19
C GLY A 97 -50.85 40.09 -8.03
N VAL A 98 -50.46 41.34 -8.28
CA VAL A 98 -49.18 41.95 -7.86
C VAL A 98 -49.24 42.43 -6.41
N GLN A 99 -48.21 42.13 -5.60
CA GLN A 99 -47.76 43.03 -4.53
C GLN A 99 -46.28 43.35 -4.69
N LYS A 100 -46.00 44.63 -4.92
CA LYS A 100 -44.66 45.25 -4.94
C LYS A 100 -44.10 45.32 -3.52
N LYS A 101 -42.87 44.83 -3.32
CA LYS A 101 -41.93 45.41 -2.34
C LYS A 101 -40.67 45.85 -3.06
N LYS A 102 -40.42 47.16 -3.01
CA LYS A 102 -39.22 47.83 -3.51
C LYS A 102 -38.03 47.52 -2.60
N GLY A 103 -36.86 47.34 -3.21
CA GLY A 103 -35.60 47.85 -2.68
C GLY A 103 -34.61 46.81 -2.16
N LYS A 104 -33.66 46.41 -3.00
CA LYS A 104 -32.24 46.77 -2.90
C LYS A 104 -31.49 46.15 -4.09
N LYS A 105 -31.07 47.00 -5.03
CA LYS A 105 -30.03 46.66 -6.00
C LYS A 105 -28.70 46.70 -5.23
N ALA A 106 -28.22 45.55 -4.80
CA ALA A 106 -26.84 45.36 -4.38
C ALA A 106 -26.47 43.91 -4.71
N ASN A 107 -25.34 43.76 -5.40
CA ASN A 107 -24.59 42.51 -5.60
C ASN A 107 -25.11 41.49 -6.62
N VAL A 108 -25.46 41.93 -7.83
CA VAL A 108 -25.41 41.05 -9.03
C VAL A 108 -24.05 41.18 -9.75
N VAL A 109 -23.29 42.25 -9.48
CA VAL A 109 -22.00 42.53 -10.14
C VAL A 109 -20.84 41.75 -9.51
N GLU A 110 -20.93 41.33 -8.24
CA GLU A 110 -19.91 40.50 -7.57
C GLU A 110 -20.04 39.02 -7.98
N GLU A 111 -21.24 38.45 -8.00
CA GLU A 111 -21.47 37.07 -8.50
C GLU A 111 -21.16 36.94 -10.00
N GLN A 112 -21.40 37.98 -10.81
CA GLN A 112 -21.04 37.98 -12.23
C GLN A 112 -19.53 38.10 -12.46
N ARG A 113 -18.79 38.80 -11.58
CA ARG A 113 -17.31 38.88 -11.66
C ARG A 113 -16.63 37.57 -11.26
N GLU A 114 -17.20 36.83 -10.30
CA GLU A 114 -16.69 35.51 -9.91
C GLU A 114 -16.96 34.43 -10.96
N THR A 115 -18.05 34.54 -11.73
CA THR A 115 -18.36 33.59 -12.81
C THR A 115 -17.71 33.95 -14.16
N GLU A 116 -17.34 35.21 -14.41
CA GLU A 116 -16.63 35.60 -15.64
C GLU A 116 -15.14 35.16 -15.65
N ASN A 117 -14.49 34.97 -14.49
CA ASN A 117 -13.10 34.46 -14.47
C ASN A 117 -12.98 32.95 -14.76
N LEU A 118 -14.02 32.17 -14.53
CA LEU A 118 -14.06 30.72 -14.83
C LEU A 118 -14.47 30.40 -16.27
N GLN A 119 -14.83 31.41 -17.08
CA GLN A 119 -14.99 31.27 -18.54
C GLN A 119 -13.64 31.19 -19.28
N GLY A 120 -12.51 31.35 -18.57
CA GLY A 120 -11.14 31.20 -19.08
C GLY A 120 -10.74 29.73 -19.28
N ALA A 121 -11.18 29.11 -20.38
CA ALA A 121 -10.95 27.70 -20.73
C ALA A 121 -9.48 27.27 -20.96
N ALA A 122 -8.48 28.11 -20.67
CA ALA A 122 -7.07 27.86 -20.95
C ALA A 122 -6.45 26.79 -20.03
N PHE A 123 -6.64 26.91 -18.71
CA PHE A 123 -6.08 25.94 -17.75
C PHE A 123 -6.66 24.52 -17.93
N LEU A 124 -7.91 24.41 -18.41
CA LEU A 124 -8.55 23.13 -18.73
C LEU A 124 -7.86 22.40 -19.89
N ASN A 125 -7.15 23.11 -20.78
CA ASN A 125 -6.46 22.52 -21.92
C ASN A 125 -5.14 21.84 -21.52
N ALA A 126 -4.60 22.19 -20.35
CA ALA A 126 -3.42 21.56 -19.77
C ALA A 126 -3.73 20.22 -19.09
N VAL A 127 -5.01 19.93 -18.83
CA VAL A 127 -5.49 18.65 -18.29
C VAL A 127 -5.71 17.68 -19.44
N VAL A 128 -5.17 16.48 -19.31
CA VAL A 128 -5.22 15.42 -20.33
C VAL A 128 -5.81 14.15 -19.74
N LYS A 129 -6.45 13.37 -20.60
CA LYS A 129 -6.96 12.05 -20.23
C LYS A 129 -5.87 11.01 -20.43
N VAL A 130 -5.66 10.15 -19.44
CA VAL A 130 -4.73 9.01 -19.50
C VAL A 130 -5.51 7.76 -19.88
N TYR A 131 -4.92 6.96 -20.77
CA TYR A 131 -5.35 5.60 -21.07
C TYR A 131 -4.15 4.69 -20.81
N CYS A 132 -4.29 3.80 -19.84
CA CYS A 132 -3.24 2.84 -19.52
C CYS A 132 -3.74 1.42 -19.78
N THR A 133 -2.89 0.62 -20.40
CA THR A 133 -3.08 -0.82 -20.50
C THR A 133 -2.20 -1.48 -19.45
N HIS A 134 -2.81 -2.24 -18.54
CA HIS A 134 -2.15 -2.88 -17.42
C HIS A 134 -1.99 -4.37 -17.67
N THR A 135 -0.83 -4.91 -17.32
CA THR A 135 -0.55 -6.35 -17.30
C THR A 135 0.27 -6.67 -16.06
N ALA A 136 -0.42 -6.82 -14.93
CA ALA A 136 0.19 -7.20 -13.66
C ALA A 136 0.81 -8.61 -13.73
N PRO A 137 1.89 -8.89 -12.97
CA PRO A 137 2.29 -10.26 -12.71
C PRO A 137 1.19 -11.00 -11.95
N ASP A 138 1.12 -12.31 -12.15
CA ASP A 138 0.38 -13.22 -11.27
C ASP A 138 1.35 -13.60 -10.14
N TYR A 139 1.07 -13.23 -8.90
CA TYR A 139 2.01 -13.43 -7.78
C TYR A 139 1.98 -14.88 -7.28
N SER A 140 0.84 -15.55 -7.38
CA SER A 140 0.67 -16.98 -7.07
C SER A 140 1.43 -17.87 -8.07
N LEU A 141 1.41 -17.50 -9.35
CA LEU A 141 2.09 -18.13 -10.48
C LEU A 141 3.08 -17.14 -11.14
N PRO A 142 4.22 -16.83 -10.50
CA PRO A 142 5.12 -15.72 -10.83
C PRO A 142 5.78 -15.76 -12.23
N TRP A 143 5.68 -16.90 -12.94
CA TRP A 143 6.07 -17.02 -14.34
C TRP A 143 4.99 -16.57 -15.33
N GLN A 144 3.78 -16.25 -14.86
CA GLN A 144 2.65 -15.79 -15.66
C GLN A 144 2.41 -14.29 -15.47
N LYS A 145 1.46 -13.79 -16.25
CA LYS A 145 0.91 -12.45 -16.14
C LYS A 145 -0.60 -12.59 -16.03
N GLN A 146 -1.21 -11.73 -15.23
CA GLN A 146 -2.67 -11.64 -15.17
C GLN A 146 -3.24 -11.14 -16.49
N ARG A 147 -4.57 -11.26 -16.65
CA ARG A 147 -5.26 -10.81 -17.85
C ARG A 147 -5.10 -9.30 -18.03
N GLN A 148 -4.65 -8.92 -19.22
CA GLN A 148 -4.57 -7.51 -19.61
C GLN A 148 -5.93 -6.81 -19.48
N TYR A 149 -5.94 -5.64 -18.87
CA TYR A 149 -7.10 -4.75 -18.82
C TYR A 149 -6.69 -3.30 -19.11
N ALA A 150 -7.67 -2.46 -19.45
CA ALA A 150 -7.45 -1.04 -19.71
C ALA A 150 -8.15 -0.21 -18.63
N SER A 151 -7.48 0.84 -18.19
CA SER A 151 -8.05 1.85 -17.29
C SER A 151 -7.90 3.25 -17.90
N THR A 152 -8.62 4.21 -17.31
CA THR A 152 -8.46 5.62 -17.63
C THR A 152 -8.29 6.43 -16.37
N GLY A 153 -7.45 7.45 -16.44
CA GLY A 153 -7.22 8.42 -15.38
C GLY A 153 -7.08 9.82 -15.94
N SER A 154 -6.64 10.75 -15.09
CA SER A 154 -6.36 12.13 -15.45
C SER A 154 -4.89 12.44 -15.24
N ALA A 155 -4.40 13.43 -15.96
CA ALA A 155 -3.05 13.94 -15.81
C ALA A 155 -2.99 15.40 -16.25
N PHE A 156 -1.90 16.09 -15.98
CA PHE A 156 -1.77 17.48 -16.40
C PHE A 156 -0.34 17.93 -16.67
N MET A 157 -0.22 18.91 -17.54
CA MET A 157 1.08 19.46 -17.99
C MET A 157 1.67 20.36 -16.90
N ILE A 158 2.93 20.11 -16.52
CA ILE A 158 3.65 20.88 -15.48
C ILE A 158 4.85 21.68 -16.03
N GLY A 159 5.07 21.64 -17.34
CA GLY A 159 6.17 22.31 -18.02
C GLY A 159 7.27 21.34 -18.48
N GLU A 160 8.23 21.84 -19.25
CA GLU A 160 9.42 21.09 -19.69
C GLU A 160 9.15 19.74 -20.38
N GLY A 161 8.00 19.61 -21.05
CA GLY A 161 7.61 18.35 -21.70
C GLY A 161 7.23 17.23 -20.73
N LYS A 162 6.90 17.58 -19.48
CA LYS A 162 6.50 16.67 -18.41
C LYS A 162 5.00 16.76 -18.12
N ILE A 163 4.41 15.62 -17.82
CA ILE A 163 3.01 15.46 -17.39
C ILE A 163 3.00 14.77 -16.04
N LEU A 164 2.20 15.26 -15.09
CA LEU A 164 2.02 14.65 -13.78
C LEU A 164 0.71 13.88 -13.71
N THR A 165 0.73 12.70 -13.10
CA THR A 165 -0.45 11.85 -12.83
C THR A 165 -0.22 11.03 -11.54
N ASN A 166 -1.15 10.16 -11.18
CA ASN A 166 -0.94 9.22 -10.08
C ASN A 166 -0.16 7.97 -10.50
N ALA A 167 0.58 7.38 -9.56
CA ALA A 167 1.33 6.14 -9.80
C ALA A 167 0.41 4.98 -10.17
N HIS A 168 -0.71 4.81 -9.45
CA HIS A 168 -1.67 3.75 -9.71
C HIS A 168 -2.35 3.86 -11.09
N CYS A 169 -2.45 5.07 -11.66
CA CYS A 169 -3.01 5.28 -13.00
C CYS A 169 -2.14 4.66 -14.12
N VAL A 170 -0.87 4.39 -13.83
CA VAL A 170 0.10 3.83 -14.77
C VAL A 170 0.84 2.63 -14.17
N GLU A 171 0.27 1.97 -13.16
CA GLU A 171 0.87 0.79 -12.54
C GLU A 171 0.90 -0.40 -13.52
N HIS A 172 1.98 -1.19 -13.51
CA HIS A 172 2.16 -2.34 -14.43
C HIS A 172 1.85 -2.01 -15.91
N ASP A 173 2.21 -0.80 -16.36
CA ASP A 173 1.88 -0.32 -17.68
C ASP A 173 2.61 -1.12 -18.78
N THR A 174 1.84 -1.56 -19.78
CA THR A 174 2.38 -2.07 -21.05
C THR A 174 2.33 -1.02 -22.15
N GLN A 175 1.38 -0.09 -22.04
CA GLN A 175 1.26 1.06 -22.92
C GLN A 175 0.49 2.17 -22.20
N VAL A 176 1.08 3.36 -22.17
CA VAL A 176 0.41 4.58 -21.72
C VAL A 176 0.13 5.48 -22.93
N LYS A 177 -1.08 6.01 -23.01
CA LYS A 177 -1.49 7.01 -23.99
C LYS A 177 -2.15 8.18 -23.29
N VAL A 178 -1.98 9.37 -23.85
CA VAL A 178 -2.65 10.59 -23.38
C VAL A 178 -3.43 11.26 -24.51
N LYS A 179 -4.54 11.90 -24.15
CA LYS A 179 -5.41 12.63 -25.09
C LYS A 179 -5.65 14.05 -24.56
N ARG A 180 -5.38 15.05 -25.38
CA ARG A 180 -5.66 16.46 -25.06
C ARG A 180 -7.15 16.73 -25.13
N ARG A 181 -7.60 17.76 -24.41
CA ARG A 181 -8.96 18.27 -24.54
C ARG A 181 -9.20 18.81 -25.95
N GLY A 182 -10.30 18.39 -26.57
CA GLY A 182 -10.71 18.87 -27.91
C GLY A 182 -9.94 18.27 -29.08
N ASP A 183 -9.08 17.28 -28.82
CA ASP A 183 -8.33 16.53 -29.82
C ASP A 183 -8.73 15.05 -29.74
N ASP A 184 -8.97 14.40 -30.87
CA ASP A 184 -9.30 12.98 -30.93
C ASP A 184 -8.05 12.07 -30.96
N THR A 185 -6.87 12.66 -31.16
CA THR A 185 -5.60 11.95 -31.24
C THR A 185 -5.15 11.48 -29.86
N LYS A 186 -4.79 10.20 -29.78
CA LYS A 186 -4.14 9.61 -28.60
C LYS A 186 -2.64 9.52 -28.86
N TYR A 187 -1.86 10.22 -28.06
CA TYR A 187 -0.40 10.23 -28.14
C TYR A 187 0.19 9.20 -27.19
N VAL A 188 1.22 8.49 -27.62
CA VAL A 188 1.94 7.55 -26.75
C VAL A 188 2.75 8.36 -25.73
N ALA A 189 2.62 7.97 -24.46
CA ALA A 189 3.40 8.52 -23.35
C ALA A 189 4.32 7.46 -22.75
N LYS A 190 5.43 7.89 -22.15
CA LYS A 190 6.36 7.03 -21.41
C LYS A 190 6.44 7.47 -19.96
N VAL A 191 6.44 6.50 -19.04
CA VAL A 191 6.68 6.76 -17.62
C VAL A 191 8.16 7.07 -17.41
N LEU A 192 8.46 8.26 -16.89
CA LEU A 192 9.82 8.71 -16.55
C LEU A 192 10.20 8.30 -15.13
N ALA A 193 9.27 8.45 -14.18
CA ALA A 193 9.45 8.09 -12.79
C ALA A 193 8.10 7.75 -12.15
N ARG A 194 8.13 6.88 -11.14
CA ARG A 194 6.99 6.51 -10.31
C ARG A 194 7.41 6.55 -8.85
N GLY A 195 6.73 7.34 -8.05
CA GLY A 195 6.82 7.33 -6.59
C GLY A 195 5.61 6.63 -6.02
N VAL A 196 5.77 5.36 -5.65
CA VAL A 196 4.64 4.52 -5.19
C VAL A 196 4.15 5.01 -3.82
N GLU A 197 5.06 5.40 -2.93
CA GLU A 197 4.76 5.90 -1.58
C GLU A 197 3.90 7.17 -1.59
N CYS A 198 4.14 8.05 -2.55
CA CYS A 198 3.40 9.30 -2.70
C CYS A 198 2.33 9.25 -3.80
N ASP A 199 2.14 8.10 -4.44
CA ASP A 199 1.20 7.88 -5.54
C ASP A 199 1.33 8.93 -6.66
N LEU A 200 2.56 9.25 -7.08
CA LEU A 200 2.84 10.17 -8.18
C LEU A 200 3.61 9.49 -9.31
N ALA A 201 3.30 9.85 -10.55
CA ALA A 201 4.08 9.45 -11.72
C ALA A 201 4.30 10.62 -12.68
N LEU A 202 5.49 10.64 -13.26
CA LEU A 202 5.91 11.60 -14.26
C LEU A 202 5.89 10.94 -15.63
N LEU A 203 5.20 11.54 -16.60
CA LEU A 203 5.14 11.06 -17.98
C LEU A 203 5.80 12.04 -18.95
N SER A 204 6.25 11.50 -20.08
CA SER A 204 6.73 12.27 -21.24
C SER A 204 5.98 11.88 -22.51
N VAL A 205 5.88 12.81 -23.45
CA VAL A 205 5.32 12.58 -24.79
C VAL A 205 6.29 13.10 -25.83
N GLU A 206 6.70 12.25 -26.76
CA GLU A 206 7.69 12.60 -27.79
C GLU A 206 7.11 13.46 -28.92
N SER A 207 5.81 13.35 -29.20
CA SER A 207 5.17 14.09 -30.27
C SER A 207 5.15 15.60 -29.99
N LYS A 208 5.72 16.39 -30.90
CA LYS A 208 5.71 17.87 -30.80
C LYS A 208 4.31 18.46 -30.96
N GLU A 209 3.44 17.81 -31.73
CA GLU A 209 2.04 18.22 -31.94
C GLU A 209 1.25 18.21 -30.62
N PHE A 210 1.55 17.26 -29.74
CA PHE A 210 0.94 17.22 -28.41
C PHE A 210 1.28 18.46 -27.57
N TRP A 211 2.46 19.04 -27.75
CA TRP A 211 2.92 20.20 -26.99
C TRP A 211 2.63 21.54 -27.68
N GLU A 212 2.09 21.53 -28.90
CA GLU A 212 1.78 22.76 -29.63
C GLU A 212 0.67 23.55 -28.94
N GLY A 213 0.96 24.81 -28.59
CA GLY A 213 0.04 25.67 -27.83
C GLY A 213 -0.25 25.18 -26.41
N ALA A 214 0.59 24.31 -25.84
CA ALA A 214 0.47 23.86 -24.47
C ALA A 214 0.89 24.98 -23.49
N GLU A 215 -0.01 25.32 -22.57
CA GLU A 215 0.26 26.22 -21.45
C GLU A 215 0.30 25.37 -20.17
N PRO A 216 1.48 25.13 -19.57
CA PRO A 216 1.59 24.28 -18.39
C PRO A 216 0.96 24.95 -17.16
N ILE A 217 0.51 24.12 -16.23
CA ILE A 217 -0.06 24.58 -14.96
C ILE A 217 1.06 24.92 -13.97
N HIS A 218 0.90 26.07 -13.30
CA HIS A 218 1.77 26.48 -12.22
C HIS A 218 1.31 25.85 -10.89
N LEU A 219 2.27 25.36 -10.11
CA LEU A 219 2.03 24.87 -8.75
C LEU A 219 1.90 26.06 -7.79
N GLY A 220 0.82 26.07 -7.01
CA GLY A 220 0.54 27.03 -5.97
C GLY A 220 1.05 26.61 -4.59
N ASN A 221 0.77 27.44 -3.60
CA ASN A 221 1.11 27.15 -2.20
C ASN A 221 0.10 26.19 -1.57
N LEU A 222 0.50 25.58 -0.44
CA LEU A 222 -0.40 24.77 0.37
C LEU A 222 -1.58 25.65 0.88
N PRO A 223 -2.84 25.27 0.63
CA PRO A 223 -4.01 26.11 0.96
C PRO A 223 -4.28 26.16 2.47
N ASN A 224 -5.20 27.00 2.91
CA ASN A 224 -5.77 27.01 4.26
C ASN A 224 -7.09 26.24 4.31
N LEU A 225 -7.53 25.92 5.52
CA LEU A 225 -8.89 25.39 5.72
C LEU A 225 -9.91 26.40 5.19
N GLN A 226 -11.00 25.88 4.61
CA GLN A 226 -12.09 26.64 3.98
C GLN A 226 -11.76 27.33 2.65
N ASP A 227 -10.50 27.30 2.19
CA ASP A 227 -10.17 27.80 0.84
C ASP A 227 -10.93 26.99 -0.22
N ALA A 228 -11.45 27.67 -1.24
CA ALA A 228 -12.15 27.01 -2.32
C ALA A 228 -11.19 26.18 -3.18
N VAL A 229 -11.67 25.01 -3.59
CA VAL A 229 -10.92 24.08 -4.43
C VAL A 229 -11.77 23.61 -5.59
N THR A 230 -11.17 23.57 -6.78
CA THR A 230 -11.79 23.02 -7.99
C THR A 230 -10.96 21.86 -8.51
N VAL A 231 -11.50 20.64 -8.48
CA VAL A 231 -10.86 19.45 -9.06
C VAL A 231 -11.30 19.31 -10.51
N VAL A 232 -10.34 19.07 -11.39
CA VAL A 232 -10.56 18.90 -12.82
C VAL A 232 -10.00 17.56 -13.28
N GLY A 233 -10.80 16.81 -14.03
CA GLY A 233 -10.38 15.49 -14.52
C GLY A 233 -11.35 14.88 -15.52
N TYR A 234 -11.15 13.61 -15.83
CA TYR A 234 -11.94 12.82 -16.77
C TYR A 234 -12.58 11.64 -16.05
N PRO A 235 -13.89 11.69 -15.75
CA PRO A 235 -14.54 10.61 -15.02
C PRO A 235 -14.59 9.33 -15.86
N LEU A 236 -14.63 8.19 -15.19
CA LEU A 236 -14.71 6.88 -15.83
C LEU A 236 -15.87 6.82 -16.83
N GLY A 237 -15.60 6.31 -18.04
CA GLY A 237 -16.59 6.16 -19.11
C GLY A 237 -16.92 7.43 -19.92
N GLY A 238 -16.50 8.62 -19.46
CA GLY A 238 -16.70 9.88 -20.18
C GLY A 238 -15.47 10.31 -20.99
N GLU A 239 -15.67 10.87 -22.19
CA GLU A 239 -14.58 11.49 -23.00
C GLU A 239 -14.45 13.00 -22.74
N THR A 240 -15.40 13.58 -22.01
CA THR A 240 -15.45 15.00 -21.68
C THR A 240 -14.85 15.28 -20.33
N ILE A 241 -14.20 16.43 -20.19
CA ILE A 241 -13.68 16.93 -18.93
C ILE A 241 -14.82 17.18 -17.93
N SER A 242 -14.57 16.91 -16.66
CA SER A 242 -15.46 17.14 -15.52
C SER A 242 -14.78 18.07 -14.52
N VAL A 243 -15.61 18.85 -13.83
CA VAL A 243 -15.18 19.82 -12.83
C VAL A 243 -16.04 19.64 -11.59
N SER A 244 -15.41 19.46 -10.43
CA SER A 244 -16.07 19.46 -9.13
C SER A 244 -15.48 20.54 -8.24
N LYS A 245 -16.34 21.35 -7.61
CA LYS A 245 -15.93 22.44 -6.70
C LYS A 245 -16.31 22.06 -5.27
N GLY A 246 -15.47 22.45 -4.33
CA GLY A 246 -15.67 22.31 -2.90
C GLY A 246 -14.75 23.26 -2.14
N VAL A 247 -14.44 22.90 -0.90
CA VAL A 247 -13.49 23.59 -0.03
C VAL A 247 -12.50 22.62 0.61
N VAL A 248 -11.38 23.15 1.06
CA VAL A 248 -10.42 22.41 1.89
C VAL A 248 -11.02 22.18 3.27
N SER A 249 -11.30 20.92 3.58
CA SER A 249 -11.97 20.50 4.82
C SER A 249 -10.98 20.17 5.94
N ARG A 250 -9.82 19.61 5.60
CA ARG A 250 -8.77 19.22 6.56
C ARG A 250 -7.41 19.19 5.89
N ILE A 251 -6.36 19.45 6.65
CA ILE A 251 -4.97 19.19 6.25
C ILE A 251 -4.35 18.35 7.36
N GLU A 252 -3.94 17.12 7.04
CA GLU A 252 -3.38 16.19 8.02
C GLU A 252 -2.36 15.26 7.39
N VAL A 253 -1.63 14.51 8.22
CA VAL A 253 -0.81 13.41 7.73
C VAL A 253 -1.73 12.21 7.55
N THR A 254 -1.84 11.71 6.32
CA THR A 254 -2.75 10.62 5.93
C THR A 254 -1.96 9.44 5.39
N SER A 255 -2.51 8.23 5.54
CA SER A 255 -1.97 7.05 4.88
C SER A 255 -2.30 7.08 3.39
N TYR A 256 -1.27 6.91 2.56
CA TYR A 256 -1.41 6.76 1.11
C TYR A 256 -1.61 5.28 0.81
N ALA A 257 -2.85 4.89 0.47
CA ALA A 257 -3.29 3.49 0.40
C ALA A 257 -2.38 2.58 -0.45
N HIS A 258 -1.93 3.07 -1.61
CA HIS A 258 -1.10 2.30 -2.54
C HIS A 258 0.40 2.26 -2.17
N GLY A 259 0.83 3.11 -1.23
CA GLY A 259 2.24 3.36 -0.93
C GLY A 259 2.68 3.04 0.49
N SER A 260 1.73 2.67 1.37
CA SER A 260 1.92 2.40 2.81
C SER A 260 2.81 3.43 3.53
N SER A 261 2.72 4.68 3.07
CA SER A 261 3.46 5.80 3.61
C SER A 261 2.51 6.86 4.11
N GLU A 262 2.91 7.50 5.20
CA GLU A 262 2.15 8.57 5.81
C GLU A 262 2.76 9.91 5.42
N LEU A 263 2.06 10.64 4.55
CA LEU A 263 2.49 11.93 4.04
C LEU A 263 1.41 12.98 4.28
N LEU A 264 1.76 14.25 4.10
CA LEU A 264 0.77 15.33 4.17
C LEU A 264 -0.29 15.14 3.09
N GLY A 265 -1.55 15.16 3.47
CA GLY A 265 -2.71 15.13 2.57
C GLY A 265 -3.65 16.32 2.83
N ILE A 266 -4.34 16.74 1.78
CA ILE A 266 -5.43 17.71 1.86
C ILE A 266 -6.74 16.96 1.68
N GLN A 267 -7.63 17.05 2.64
CA GLN A 267 -9.01 16.57 2.54
C GLN A 267 -9.89 17.69 1.98
N ILE A 268 -10.74 17.34 1.01
CA ILE A 268 -11.70 18.24 0.39
C ILE A 268 -13.11 17.63 0.43
N ASP A 269 -14.14 18.47 0.37
CA ASP A 269 -15.55 18.03 0.27
C ASP A 269 -16.06 17.97 -1.18
N ALA A 270 -15.21 18.30 -2.16
CA ALA A 270 -15.51 18.09 -3.57
C ALA A 270 -15.52 16.60 -3.89
N ALA A 271 -16.53 16.15 -4.65
CA ALA A 271 -16.60 14.78 -5.11
C ALA A 271 -15.41 14.44 -6.03
N ILE A 272 -14.64 13.42 -5.64
CA ILE A 272 -13.65 12.75 -6.48
C ILE A 272 -14.23 11.39 -6.85
N ASN A 273 -14.35 11.14 -8.16
CA ASN A 273 -14.82 9.88 -8.73
C ASN A 273 -13.66 9.18 -9.44
N PRO A 274 -13.73 7.85 -9.63
CA PRO A 274 -12.79 7.13 -10.47
C PRO A 274 -12.62 7.80 -11.84
N GLY A 275 -11.36 7.94 -12.28
CA GLY A 275 -10.97 8.65 -13.48
C GLY A 275 -10.49 10.10 -13.26
N ASN A 276 -10.99 10.79 -12.22
CA ASN A 276 -10.49 12.13 -11.87
C ASN A 276 -9.12 12.07 -11.16
N SER A 277 -8.77 10.91 -10.58
CA SER A 277 -7.45 10.66 -10.01
C SER A 277 -6.34 11.00 -11.02
N GLY A 278 -5.33 11.71 -10.53
CA GLY A 278 -4.19 12.19 -11.29
C GLY A 278 -4.41 13.58 -11.91
N GLY A 279 -5.65 14.10 -11.88
CA GLY A 279 -5.98 15.45 -12.31
C GLY A 279 -5.60 16.51 -11.27
N PRO A 280 -5.48 17.79 -11.67
CA PRO A 280 -5.13 18.87 -10.76
C PRO A 280 -6.31 19.33 -9.90
N ALA A 281 -6.00 19.78 -8.69
CA ALA A 281 -6.89 20.57 -7.84
C ALA A 281 -6.42 22.03 -7.85
N PHE A 282 -7.32 22.97 -8.13
CA PHE A 282 -6.99 24.39 -8.28
C PHE A 282 -7.55 25.25 -7.14
N ASN A 283 -6.83 26.31 -6.78
CA ASN A 283 -7.37 27.43 -6.02
C ASN A 283 -8.18 28.38 -6.93
N ASP A 284 -8.83 29.39 -6.34
CA ASP A 284 -9.60 30.39 -7.10
C ASP A 284 -8.72 31.30 -8.00
N GLN A 285 -7.40 31.27 -7.83
CA GLN A 285 -6.42 31.99 -8.66
C GLN A 285 -5.98 31.18 -9.90
N GLY A 286 -6.42 29.92 -10.03
CA GLY A 286 -6.04 29.04 -11.14
C GLY A 286 -4.67 28.37 -10.96
N GLU A 287 -4.08 28.42 -9.78
CA GLU A 287 -2.86 27.68 -9.44
C GLU A 287 -3.22 26.29 -8.93
N CYS A 288 -2.42 25.27 -9.28
CA CYS A 288 -2.62 23.92 -8.81
C CYS A 288 -2.12 23.77 -7.37
N ILE A 289 -3.01 23.43 -6.45
CA ILE A 289 -2.70 23.16 -5.03
C ILE A 289 -2.40 21.68 -4.76
N GLY A 290 -2.51 20.81 -5.78
CA GLY A 290 -2.12 19.41 -5.67
C GLY A 290 -2.77 18.49 -6.70
N VAL A 291 -2.54 17.19 -6.55
CA VAL A 291 -3.06 16.13 -7.43
C VAL A 291 -4.23 15.43 -6.74
N ALA A 292 -5.39 15.38 -7.38
CA ALA A 292 -6.53 14.62 -6.89
C ALA A 292 -6.18 13.13 -6.81
N PHE A 293 -6.44 12.51 -5.66
CA PHE A 293 -6.28 11.07 -5.49
C PHE A 293 -7.40 10.52 -4.63
N GLN A 294 -7.82 9.28 -4.92
CA GLN A 294 -8.88 8.63 -4.18
C GLN A 294 -8.27 7.64 -3.19
N VAL A 295 -8.58 7.81 -1.91
CA VAL A 295 -8.32 6.79 -0.88
C VAL A 295 -9.49 5.80 -0.88
N TYR A 296 -9.19 4.51 -0.72
CA TYR A 296 -10.18 3.44 -0.57
C TYR A 296 -11.21 3.82 0.50
N ARG A 297 -12.50 3.86 0.11
CA ARG A 297 -13.59 4.27 1.00
C ARG A 297 -14.26 3.04 1.61
N SER A 298 -14.53 3.11 2.91
CA SER A 298 -15.61 2.33 3.52
C SER A 298 -16.95 2.78 2.92
N ASN A 299 -17.87 1.84 2.67
CA ASN A 299 -19.20 2.10 2.09
C ASN A 299 -20.06 3.13 2.85
N ASP A 300 -19.67 3.50 4.07
CA ASP A 300 -20.42 4.40 4.96
C ASP A 300 -20.02 5.90 4.89
N VAL A 301 -19.06 6.28 4.03
CA VAL A 301 -18.54 7.67 3.96
C VAL A 301 -18.71 8.28 2.58
N GLU A 302 -19.61 9.26 2.49
CA GLU A 302 -19.87 10.04 1.27
C GLU A 302 -19.04 11.35 1.25
N ASN A 303 -18.69 11.84 0.05
CA ASN A 303 -18.12 13.18 -0.20
C ASN A 303 -16.79 13.55 0.50
N ILE A 304 -15.91 12.57 0.75
CA ILE A 304 -14.52 12.86 1.17
C ILE A 304 -13.56 12.61 0.02
N GLY A 305 -12.98 13.69 -0.53
CA GLY A 305 -11.89 13.64 -1.49
C GLY A 305 -10.54 13.91 -0.84
N TYR A 306 -9.46 13.38 -1.41
CA TYR A 306 -8.10 13.70 -1.00
C TYR A 306 -7.28 14.30 -2.16
N VAL A 307 -6.35 15.16 -1.82
CA VAL A 307 -5.43 15.82 -2.75
C VAL A 307 -4.01 15.69 -2.20
N ILE A 308 -3.10 15.21 -3.06
CA ILE A 308 -1.66 15.17 -2.81
C ILE A 308 -1.16 16.61 -2.92
N PRO A 309 -0.74 17.25 -1.81
CA PRO A 309 -0.42 18.67 -1.80
C PRO A 309 0.82 18.99 -2.64
N THR A 310 0.92 20.24 -3.09
CA THR A 310 2.11 20.73 -3.83
C THR A 310 3.42 20.50 -3.09
N THR A 311 3.44 20.51 -1.76
CA THR A 311 4.67 20.22 -1.00
C THR A 311 5.19 18.79 -1.23
N VAL A 312 4.29 17.81 -1.40
CA VAL A 312 4.66 16.41 -1.70
C VAL A 312 5.04 16.29 -3.18
N VAL A 313 4.31 16.98 -4.07
CA VAL A 313 4.65 17.04 -5.50
C VAL A 313 6.04 17.66 -5.73
N SER A 314 6.34 18.79 -5.10
CA SER A 314 7.64 19.46 -5.19
C SER A 314 8.76 18.58 -4.67
N HIS A 315 8.55 17.86 -3.55
CA HIS A 315 9.53 16.91 -3.05
C HIS A 315 9.84 15.81 -4.07
N PHE A 316 8.80 15.18 -4.64
CA PHE A 316 8.95 14.16 -5.69
C PHE A 316 9.69 14.68 -6.93
N LEU A 317 9.35 15.89 -7.40
CA LEU A 317 9.99 16.49 -8.58
C LEU A 317 11.46 16.83 -8.30
N GLU A 318 11.76 17.46 -7.15
CA GLU A 318 13.14 17.79 -6.76
C GLU A 318 14.00 16.54 -6.56
N ASP A 319 13.44 15.48 -5.98
CA ASP A 319 14.12 14.20 -5.81
C ASP A 319 14.52 13.59 -7.16
N TYR A 320 13.56 13.52 -8.08
CA TYR A 320 13.81 13.04 -9.44
C TYR A 320 14.83 13.91 -10.18
N GLU A 321 14.76 15.23 -10.07
CA GLU A 321 15.69 16.14 -10.73
C GLU A 321 17.13 16.03 -10.20
N LYS A 322 17.30 15.86 -8.89
CA LYS A 322 18.62 15.70 -8.27
C LYS A 322 19.26 14.35 -8.58
N ASN A 323 18.45 13.28 -8.59
CA ASN A 323 18.95 11.91 -8.59
C ASN A 323 18.79 11.19 -9.95
N GLY A 324 18.01 11.75 -10.87
CA GLY A 324 17.63 11.09 -12.14
C GLY A 324 16.70 9.90 -11.97
N LYS A 325 16.25 9.63 -10.74
CA LYS A 325 15.34 8.57 -10.32
C LYS A 325 14.70 8.99 -9.01
N TYR A 326 13.57 8.37 -8.69
CA TYR A 326 12.93 8.56 -7.40
C TYR A 326 13.65 7.74 -6.31
N THR A 327 13.88 8.35 -5.15
CA THR A 327 14.62 7.78 -4.01
C THR A 327 13.80 7.61 -2.74
N GLY A 328 12.54 8.06 -2.74
CA GLY A 328 11.60 7.80 -1.65
C GLY A 328 11.54 8.90 -0.59
N PHE A 329 10.48 8.84 0.22
CA PHE A 329 10.35 9.64 1.43
C PHE A 329 11.10 8.95 2.57
N PRO A 330 11.95 9.67 3.32
CA PRO A 330 12.69 9.05 4.40
C PRO A 330 11.81 8.87 5.65
N CYS A 331 12.24 7.96 6.52
CA CYS A 331 11.64 7.74 7.83
C CYS A 331 12.72 7.77 8.92
N LEU A 332 12.29 7.91 10.18
CA LEU A 332 13.19 7.85 11.33
C LEU A 332 13.49 6.41 11.78
N GLY A 333 12.66 5.43 11.39
CA GLY A 333 12.82 4.03 11.78
C GLY A 333 12.55 3.76 13.26
N VAL A 334 11.52 4.38 13.85
CA VAL A 334 11.16 4.19 15.27
C VAL A 334 9.67 3.98 15.48
N LEU A 335 9.34 3.11 16.45
CA LEU A 335 7.99 2.96 17.00
C LEU A 335 7.86 3.85 18.24
N LEU A 336 6.79 4.65 18.29
CA LEU A 336 6.62 5.68 19.31
C LEU A 336 5.38 5.47 20.17
N GLN A 337 5.43 5.96 21.40
CA GLN A 337 4.32 6.01 22.34
C GLN A 337 4.11 7.43 22.86
N LYS A 338 2.85 7.86 22.89
CA LYS A 338 2.44 9.15 23.43
C LYS A 338 2.63 9.22 24.94
N LEU A 339 2.85 10.42 25.45
CA LEU A 339 3.17 10.68 26.86
C LEU A 339 2.09 11.52 27.56
N GLU A 340 0.80 11.29 27.30
CA GLU A 340 -0.31 12.05 27.95
C GLU A 340 -0.39 11.81 29.46
N ASN A 341 -0.04 10.60 29.90
CA ASN A 341 -0.16 10.20 31.29
C ASN A 341 0.91 10.91 32.17
N PRO A 342 0.52 11.71 33.17
CA PRO A 342 1.48 12.43 34.02
C PRO A 342 2.41 11.50 34.81
N ALA A 343 1.94 10.34 35.25
CA ALA A 343 2.77 9.37 35.99
C ALA A 343 3.84 8.75 35.10
N LEU A 344 3.52 8.46 33.82
CA LEU A 344 4.49 7.99 32.83
C LEU A 344 5.59 9.04 32.61
N ARG A 345 5.23 10.31 32.41
CA ARG A 345 6.21 11.41 32.27
C ARG A 345 7.09 11.56 33.51
N ALA A 346 6.50 11.53 34.71
CA ALA A 346 7.24 11.64 35.97
C ALA A 346 8.22 10.47 36.15
N CYS A 347 7.81 9.24 35.83
CA CYS A 347 8.65 8.05 35.88
C CYS A 347 9.88 8.16 34.95
N LEU A 348 9.68 8.74 33.76
CA LEU A 348 10.73 8.95 32.76
C LEU A 348 11.56 10.24 32.99
N ASN A 349 11.27 11.00 34.06
CA ASN A 349 11.87 12.30 34.37
C ASN A 349 11.72 13.33 33.24
N VAL A 350 10.57 13.34 32.55
CA VAL A 350 10.24 14.36 31.54
C VAL A 350 9.69 15.60 32.26
N PRO A 351 10.36 16.77 32.15
CA PRO A 351 10.05 17.93 32.99
C PRO A 351 8.76 18.67 32.59
N THR A 352 8.36 18.55 31.32
CA THR A 352 7.26 19.31 30.71
C THR A 352 6.25 18.36 30.04
N ASN A 353 5.13 18.89 29.55
CA ASN A 353 4.12 18.11 28.83
C ASN A 353 4.51 17.90 27.35
N GLU A 354 5.69 17.35 27.12
CA GLU A 354 6.33 17.26 25.81
C GLU A 354 6.90 15.85 25.59
N GLY A 355 7.16 15.54 24.32
CA GLY A 355 7.89 14.38 23.86
C GLY A 355 7.11 13.10 23.68
N VAL A 356 7.74 12.16 23.00
CA VAL A 356 7.21 10.82 22.70
C VAL A 356 8.27 9.76 23.01
N LEU A 357 7.84 8.65 23.58
CA LEU A 357 8.71 7.55 24.02
C LEU A 357 9.04 6.61 22.85
N VAL A 358 10.32 6.31 22.67
CA VAL A 358 10.81 5.30 21.74
C VAL A 358 10.54 3.91 22.33
N ARG A 359 9.63 3.17 21.72
CA ARG A 359 9.30 1.79 22.09
C ARG A 359 10.18 0.76 21.40
N LYS A 360 10.53 1.02 20.14
CA LYS A 360 11.34 0.12 19.31
C LYS A 360 12.07 0.94 18.26
N VAL A 361 13.25 0.47 17.85
CA VAL A 361 14.02 1.05 16.75
C VAL A 361 14.20 -0.02 15.68
N GLU A 362 13.97 0.33 14.42
CA GLU A 362 14.12 -0.59 13.29
C GLU A 362 15.60 -0.93 13.11
N PRO A 363 16.00 -2.22 13.10
CA PRO A 363 17.41 -2.61 13.04
C PRO A 363 18.15 -2.07 11.82
N THR A 364 17.46 -2.01 10.68
CA THR A 364 17.99 -1.52 9.39
C THR A 364 18.07 0.00 9.30
N SER A 365 17.52 0.74 10.25
CA SER A 365 17.57 2.21 10.25
C SER A 365 18.87 2.71 10.91
N PRO A 366 19.46 3.82 10.44
CA PRO A 366 20.61 4.45 11.10
C PRO A 366 20.32 4.86 12.56
N ALA A 367 19.05 5.05 12.90
CA ALA A 367 18.62 5.34 14.26
C ALA A 367 19.00 4.22 15.25
N SER A 368 19.13 2.96 14.81
CA SER A 368 19.47 1.82 15.69
C SER A 368 20.84 1.95 16.35
N HIS A 369 21.75 2.71 15.75
CA HIS A 369 23.08 2.99 16.29
C HIS A 369 23.11 4.19 17.24
N VAL A 370 22.03 4.96 17.33
CA VAL A 370 21.98 6.26 18.00
C VAL A 370 20.91 6.29 19.10
N LEU A 371 19.67 5.97 18.74
CA LEU A 371 18.51 5.91 19.63
C LEU A 371 18.40 4.55 20.32
N LYS A 372 17.72 4.54 21.46
CA LYS A 372 17.49 3.34 22.27
C LYS A 372 16.03 3.28 22.72
N GLU A 373 15.55 2.08 22.97
CA GLU A 373 14.28 1.88 23.68
C GLU A 373 14.33 2.60 25.04
N GLY A 374 13.26 3.32 25.37
CA GLY A 374 13.20 4.13 26.58
C GLY A 374 13.62 5.60 26.39
N ASP A 375 14.22 5.97 25.26
CA ASP A 375 14.49 7.39 24.96
C ASP A 375 13.19 8.16 24.77
N VAL A 376 13.15 9.42 25.22
CA VAL A 376 12.04 10.33 24.92
C VAL A 376 12.51 11.38 23.93
N ILE A 377 11.94 11.40 22.73
CA ILE A 377 12.21 12.44 21.72
C ILE A 377 11.41 13.69 22.09
N VAL A 378 12.11 14.79 22.39
CA VAL A 378 11.51 16.07 22.81
C VAL A 378 11.61 17.17 21.76
N SER A 379 12.53 17.05 20.79
CA SER A 379 12.60 17.96 19.65
C SER A 379 13.17 17.33 18.38
N PHE A 380 12.76 17.83 17.23
CA PHE A 380 13.29 17.49 15.91
C PHE A 380 13.73 18.78 15.21
N SER A 381 15.01 18.90 14.85
CA SER A 381 15.61 20.12 14.26
C SER A 381 15.25 21.40 15.04
N ASN A 382 15.37 21.33 16.37
CA ASN A 382 15.00 22.38 17.34
C ASN A 382 13.49 22.71 17.43
N ILE A 383 12.61 22.01 16.70
CA ILE A 383 11.16 22.12 16.85
C ILE A 383 10.70 21.17 17.95
N ARG A 384 10.01 21.69 18.97
CA ARG A 384 9.54 20.88 20.10
C ARG A 384 8.40 19.96 19.72
N VAL A 385 8.50 18.71 20.17
CA VAL A 385 7.47 17.68 20.01
C VAL A 385 6.61 17.66 21.26
N GLY A 386 5.29 17.78 21.12
CA GLY A 386 4.34 17.68 22.23
C GLY A 386 4.14 16.23 22.70
N CYS A 387 3.49 16.06 23.85
CA CYS A 387 3.17 14.73 24.41
C CYS A 387 2.38 13.81 23.46
N GLU A 388 1.61 14.42 22.55
CA GLU A 388 0.81 13.75 21.52
C GLU A 388 1.57 13.41 20.23
N GLY A 389 2.88 13.68 20.18
CA GLY A 389 3.66 13.52 18.95
C GLY A 389 3.32 14.58 17.89
N THR A 390 2.76 15.72 18.30
CA THR A 390 2.49 16.84 17.40
C THR A 390 3.55 17.93 17.51
N VAL A 391 3.74 18.69 16.44
CA VAL A 391 4.64 19.85 16.34
C VAL A 391 3.86 21.07 15.86
N PRO A 392 4.32 22.31 16.15
CA PRO A 392 3.80 23.50 15.50
C PRO A 392 3.90 23.37 13.98
N PHE A 393 2.83 23.71 13.26
CA PHE A 393 2.76 23.58 11.81
C PHE A 393 2.70 24.95 11.13
N ARG A 394 1.61 25.68 11.40
CA ARG A 394 1.34 27.03 10.93
C ARG A 394 0.95 27.91 12.11
N SER A 395 0.43 29.11 11.85
CA SER A 395 0.03 30.12 12.84
C SER A 395 -0.50 29.56 14.16
N THR A 396 -1.60 28.80 14.11
CA THR A 396 -2.26 28.23 15.30
C THR A 396 -2.46 26.71 15.22
N GLU A 397 -1.99 26.09 14.13
CA GLU A 397 -2.20 24.68 13.83
C GLU A 397 -1.03 23.82 14.32
N ARG A 398 -1.35 22.57 14.66
CA ARG A 398 -0.37 21.53 15.00
C ARG A 398 -0.54 20.36 14.05
N ILE A 399 0.57 19.71 13.72
CA ILE A 399 0.59 18.53 12.85
C ILE A 399 1.40 17.40 13.48
N ALA A 400 1.19 16.16 13.04
CA ALA A 400 2.02 15.03 13.47
C ALA A 400 3.49 15.30 13.14
N PHE A 401 4.41 15.00 14.07
CA PHE A 401 5.85 15.26 13.89
C PHE A 401 6.42 14.52 12.66
N ARG A 402 5.79 13.42 12.23
CA ARG A 402 6.12 12.67 11.01
C ARG A 402 6.19 13.57 9.78
N TYR A 403 5.39 14.64 9.74
CA TYR A 403 5.46 15.67 8.70
C TYR A 403 6.87 16.25 8.52
N LEU A 404 7.56 16.60 9.62
CA LEU A 404 8.91 17.16 9.56
C LEU A 404 9.94 16.16 9.02
N VAL A 405 9.72 14.87 9.27
CA VAL A 405 10.56 13.79 8.76
C VAL A 405 10.34 13.64 7.25
N SER A 406 9.07 13.60 6.81
CA SER A 406 8.73 13.44 5.39
C SER A 406 9.13 14.63 4.50
N GLN A 407 9.38 15.81 5.08
CA GLN A 407 9.89 16.96 4.32
C GLN A 407 11.37 16.85 3.95
N LYS A 408 12.11 15.92 4.57
CA LYS A 408 13.53 15.68 4.30
C LYS A 408 13.71 14.77 3.09
N PHE A 409 14.91 14.75 2.53
CA PHE A 409 15.29 13.82 1.47
C PHE A 409 16.05 12.61 2.06
N SER A 410 16.07 11.51 1.31
CA SER A 410 16.87 10.34 1.64
C SER A 410 18.35 10.72 1.77
N GLY A 411 18.98 10.34 2.89
CA GLY A 411 20.36 10.70 3.22
C GLY A 411 20.53 11.98 4.03
N ASP A 412 19.47 12.77 4.24
CA ASP A 412 19.54 13.95 5.10
C ASP A 412 19.80 13.58 6.57
N GLU A 413 20.55 14.42 7.27
CA GLU A 413 20.74 14.33 8.71
C GLU A 413 19.72 15.20 9.46
N ALA A 414 19.19 14.64 10.56
CA ALA A 414 18.30 15.34 11.48
C ALA A 414 18.86 15.36 12.90
N GLU A 415 18.93 16.55 13.50
CA GLU A 415 19.24 16.70 14.92
C GLU A 415 17.99 16.42 15.76
N LEU A 416 18.09 15.49 16.71
CA LEU A 416 17.05 15.18 17.69
C LEU A 416 17.48 15.65 19.07
N GLY A 417 16.57 16.28 19.79
CA GLY A 417 16.69 16.46 21.24
C GLY A 417 16.00 15.31 21.92
N ILE A 418 16.70 14.60 22.81
CA ILE A 418 16.19 13.44 23.52
C ILE A 418 16.43 13.55 25.03
N ILE A 419 15.64 12.83 25.81
CA ILE A 419 15.89 12.56 27.22
C ILE A 419 16.22 11.07 27.36
N ARG A 420 17.39 10.76 27.91
CA ARG A 420 17.86 9.40 28.17
C ARG A 420 18.33 9.29 29.62
N GLY A 421 17.74 8.38 30.39
CA GLY A 421 18.05 8.25 31.83
C GLY A 421 17.83 9.55 32.62
N GLY A 422 16.84 10.36 32.21
CA GLY A 422 16.54 11.67 32.80
C GLY A 422 17.48 12.81 32.40
N GLN A 423 18.46 12.57 31.52
CA GLN A 423 19.38 13.59 31.04
C GLN A 423 19.02 14.03 29.62
N SER A 424 18.91 15.34 29.40
CA SER A 424 18.71 15.92 28.07
C SER A 424 20.00 15.87 27.26
N MET A 425 19.91 15.40 26.02
CA MET A 425 21.03 15.39 25.08
C MET A 425 20.57 15.61 23.64
N LYS A 426 21.51 15.95 22.76
CA LYS A 426 21.28 16.07 21.32
C LYS A 426 21.98 14.93 20.61
N VAL A 427 21.32 14.37 19.60
CA VAL A 427 21.86 13.32 18.74
C VAL A 427 21.57 13.64 17.28
N GLN A 428 22.35 13.10 16.36
CA GLN A 428 22.12 13.23 14.92
C GLN A 428 21.79 11.87 14.34
N VAL A 429 20.82 11.83 13.44
CA VAL A 429 20.36 10.60 12.78
C VAL A 429 20.24 10.87 11.29
N VAL A 430 20.86 10.03 10.47
CA VAL A 430 20.65 9.99 9.02
C VAL A 430 19.29 9.36 8.74
N LEU A 431 18.49 10.00 7.90
CA LEU A 431 17.16 9.55 7.53
C LEU A 431 17.22 8.79 6.19
N ILE A 432 16.59 7.62 6.14
CA ILE A 432 16.51 6.79 4.93
C ILE A 432 15.07 6.31 4.73
N PRO A 433 14.68 5.96 3.49
CA PRO A 433 13.43 5.25 3.23
C PRO A 433 13.33 3.98 4.07
N ARG A 434 12.10 3.65 4.43
CA ARG A 434 11.82 2.48 5.26
C ARG A 434 12.21 1.20 4.53
N VAL A 435 12.84 0.26 5.23
CA VAL A 435 13.14 -1.08 4.68
C VAL A 435 12.02 -2.03 5.11
N HIS A 436 11.14 -2.35 4.16
CA HIS A 436 10.03 -3.27 4.38
C HIS A 436 10.51 -4.72 4.29
N LEU A 437 10.20 -5.55 5.30
CA LEU A 437 10.44 -7.01 5.25
C LEU A 437 9.46 -7.71 4.30
N VAL A 438 8.20 -7.27 4.33
CA VAL A 438 7.16 -7.63 3.37
C VAL A 438 6.80 -6.36 2.61
N PRO A 439 7.22 -6.23 1.34
CA PRO A 439 7.05 -4.99 0.59
C PRO A 439 5.63 -4.84 0.03
N TYR A 440 5.16 -3.59 -0.06
CA TYR A 440 3.85 -3.22 -0.63
C TYR A 440 3.86 -3.17 -2.16
N HIS A 441 5.05 -3.01 -2.74
CA HIS A 441 5.30 -3.02 -4.17
C HIS A 441 6.58 -3.77 -4.43
N ILE A 442 6.66 -4.47 -5.56
CA ILE A 442 7.88 -5.17 -5.97
C ILE A 442 8.71 -4.27 -6.87
N GLU A 443 10.03 -4.27 -6.67
CA GLU A 443 10.95 -3.64 -7.60
C GLU A 443 11.03 -4.49 -8.89
N GLY A 444 10.72 -3.89 -10.04
CA GLY A 444 10.76 -4.56 -11.34
C GLY A 444 9.42 -5.08 -11.85
N ASP A 445 9.45 -5.79 -12.97
CA ASP A 445 8.23 -6.19 -13.71
C ASP A 445 7.64 -7.54 -13.26
N GLN A 446 8.40 -8.37 -12.55
CA GLN A 446 7.98 -9.71 -12.12
C GLN A 446 8.54 -10.07 -10.73
N PRO A 447 7.75 -10.77 -9.90
CA PRO A 447 8.22 -11.31 -8.63
C PRO A 447 9.25 -12.44 -8.83
N SER A 448 10.23 -12.51 -7.95
CA SER A 448 11.26 -13.54 -7.97
C SER A 448 10.68 -14.92 -7.62
N TYR A 449 11.09 -15.96 -8.34
CA TYR A 449 10.68 -17.33 -8.03
C TYR A 449 11.75 -18.37 -8.35
N LEU A 450 11.72 -19.49 -7.64
CA LEU A 450 12.59 -20.64 -7.84
C LEU A 450 11.80 -21.95 -7.67
N ILE A 451 11.93 -22.86 -8.63
CA ILE A 451 11.30 -24.18 -8.60
C ILE A 451 12.35 -25.26 -8.37
N ILE A 452 12.17 -26.14 -7.38
CA ILE A 452 13.07 -27.28 -7.10
C ILE A 452 12.23 -28.53 -6.95
N ALA A 453 12.36 -29.49 -7.89
CA ALA A 453 11.55 -30.71 -7.92
C ALA A 453 10.04 -30.47 -7.69
N GLY A 454 9.50 -29.40 -8.30
CA GLY A 454 8.09 -29.03 -8.16
C GLY A 454 7.75 -28.16 -6.95
N LEU A 455 8.64 -27.99 -5.97
CA LEU A 455 8.46 -27.02 -4.88
C LEU A 455 8.66 -25.61 -5.42
N VAL A 456 7.65 -24.75 -5.29
CA VAL A 456 7.66 -23.37 -5.81
C VAL A 456 7.98 -22.41 -4.68
N PHE A 457 9.16 -21.79 -4.73
CA PHE A 457 9.57 -20.77 -3.77
C PHE A 457 9.38 -19.37 -4.34
N THR A 458 8.84 -18.46 -3.52
CA THR A 458 8.70 -17.03 -3.81
C THR A 458 8.93 -16.22 -2.54
N SER A 459 9.12 -14.90 -2.65
CA SER A 459 9.16 -14.00 -1.49
C SER A 459 7.76 -13.49 -1.14
N LEU A 460 7.41 -13.51 0.15
CA LEU A 460 6.17 -12.91 0.63
C LEU A 460 6.14 -11.40 0.37
N SER A 461 5.03 -10.91 -0.18
CA SER A 461 4.79 -9.50 -0.50
C SER A 461 3.31 -9.18 -0.26
N GLU A 462 2.94 -7.92 -0.08
CA GLU A 462 1.53 -7.55 0.09
C GLU A 462 0.68 -7.90 -1.14
N PRO A 463 1.14 -7.68 -2.39
CA PRO A 463 0.36 -8.12 -3.56
C PRO A 463 0.09 -9.62 -3.59
N LEU A 464 1.06 -10.45 -3.16
CA LEU A 464 0.84 -11.89 -3.01
C LEU A 464 -0.18 -12.22 -1.91
N ILE A 465 -0.10 -11.51 -0.77
CA ILE A 465 -1.06 -11.68 0.33
C ILE A 465 -2.46 -11.31 -0.17
N GLU A 466 -2.62 -10.22 -0.90
CA GLU A 466 -3.92 -9.78 -1.44
C GLU A 466 -4.50 -10.79 -2.44
N GLU A 467 -3.68 -11.36 -3.32
CA GLU A 467 -4.11 -12.38 -4.30
C GLU A 467 -4.50 -13.71 -3.63
N GLU A 468 -3.77 -14.14 -2.59
CA GLU A 468 -4.03 -15.39 -1.86
C GLU A 468 -5.09 -15.25 -0.75
N CYS A 469 -5.32 -14.04 -0.22
CA CYS A 469 -6.30 -13.79 0.84
C CYS A 469 -7.75 -14.02 0.39
N GLU A 470 -8.04 -13.98 -0.90
CA GLU A 470 -9.37 -14.39 -1.42
C GLU A 470 -9.73 -15.83 -1.02
N ASP A 471 -8.71 -16.67 -0.79
CA ASP A 471 -8.86 -18.09 -0.46
C ASP A 471 -8.52 -18.44 1.01
N ASP A 472 -8.24 -17.45 1.87
CA ASP A 472 -7.85 -17.61 3.29
C ASP A 472 -6.63 -18.56 3.49
N SER A 473 -5.73 -18.62 2.50
CA SER A 473 -4.68 -19.64 2.37
C SER A 473 -3.34 -19.29 3.04
N ILE A 474 -3.06 -18.02 3.34
CA ILE A 474 -1.76 -17.54 3.85
C ILE A 474 -1.51 -17.99 5.31
N GLY A 475 -2.58 -18.20 6.08
CA GLY A 475 -2.50 -18.57 7.49
C GLY A 475 -2.08 -17.43 8.44
N MET A 476 -2.52 -17.54 9.69
CA MET A 476 -2.36 -16.47 10.71
C MET A 476 -0.90 -16.14 11.04
N LYS A 477 0.02 -17.11 10.91
CA LYS A 477 1.43 -16.92 11.27
C LYS A 477 2.16 -16.02 10.27
N LEU A 478 1.99 -16.28 8.98
CA LEU A 478 2.56 -15.42 7.94
C LEU A 478 1.94 -14.03 7.98
N LEU A 479 0.61 -13.92 8.19
CA LEU A 479 -0.05 -12.62 8.36
C LEU A 479 0.52 -11.85 9.56
N ALA A 480 0.69 -12.50 10.72
CA ALA A 480 1.30 -11.87 11.89
C ALA A 480 2.73 -11.40 11.59
N LYS A 481 3.53 -12.18 10.87
CA LYS A 481 4.87 -11.78 10.45
C LYS A 481 4.84 -10.60 9.48
N ALA A 482 3.95 -10.61 8.48
CA ALA A 482 3.81 -9.52 7.53
C ALA A 482 3.43 -8.18 8.20
N ARG A 483 2.61 -8.23 9.25
CA ARG A 483 2.11 -7.03 9.94
C ARG A 483 3.05 -6.51 11.04
N TYR A 484 3.79 -7.38 11.73
CA TYR A 484 4.52 -7.00 12.95
C TYR A 484 6.05 -7.19 12.90
N SER A 485 6.56 -8.02 11.98
CA SER A 485 8.00 -8.26 11.89
C SER A 485 8.70 -7.11 11.16
N MET A 486 9.92 -6.80 11.60
CA MET A 486 10.80 -5.80 10.99
C MET A 486 11.98 -6.50 10.32
N ALA A 487 12.47 -5.94 9.22
CA ALA A 487 13.70 -6.41 8.63
C ALA A 487 14.85 -6.20 9.63
N ARG A 488 15.68 -7.23 9.79
CA ARG A 488 16.85 -7.26 10.67
C ARG A 488 18.09 -6.78 9.94
N PHE A 489 18.17 -7.04 8.64
CA PHE A 489 19.22 -6.52 7.76
C PHE A 489 18.63 -6.15 6.39
N LYS A 490 19.36 -5.31 5.65
CA LYS A 490 18.92 -4.87 4.32
C LYS A 490 18.90 -6.05 3.34
N GLY A 491 17.80 -6.20 2.61
CA GLY A 491 17.60 -7.29 1.66
C GLY A 491 17.17 -8.61 2.29
N GLU A 492 16.79 -8.63 3.56
CA GLU A 492 16.09 -9.77 4.16
C GLU A 492 14.70 -9.95 3.52
N GLN A 493 14.32 -11.20 3.25
CA GLN A 493 12.98 -11.54 2.79
C GLN A 493 12.43 -12.75 3.55
N ILE A 494 11.10 -12.79 3.70
CA ILE A 494 10.40 -14.02 4.07
C ILE A 494 10.22 -14.84 2.79
N VAL A 495 10.99 -15.92 2.66
CA VAL A 495 10.85 -16.86 1.54
C VAL A 495 9.83 -17.92 1.94
N ILE A 496 8.84 -18.15 1.08
CA ILE A 496 7.81 -19.15 1.31
C ILE A 496 7.85 -20.22 0.21
N LEU A 497 7.40 -21.43 0.54
CA LEU A 497 6.93 -22.41 -0.40
C LEU A 497 5.47 -22.09 -0.69
N SER A 498 5.16 -21.52 -1.85
CA SER A 498 3.77 -21.15 -2.18
C SER A 498 2.93 -22.38 -2.47
N GLN A 499 3.46 -23.33 -3.24
CA GLN A 499 2.78 -24.56 -3.62
C GLN A 499 3.77 -25.66 -4.07
N VAL A 500 3.25 -26.88 -4.25
CA VAL A 500 4.00 -28.03 -4.76
C VAL A 500 3.34 -28.61 -6.01
N PHE A 501 4.06 -28.61 -7.13
CA PHE A 501 3.67 -29.33 -8.34
C PHE A 501 3.92 -30.82 -8.17
N ALA A 502 2.84 -31.57 -7.94
CA ALA A 502 2.87 -33.01 -7.72
C ALA A 502 3.72 -33.76 -8.77
N ASN A 503 4.68 -34.54 -8.29
CA ASN A 503 5.61 -35.35 -9.05
C ASN A 503 6.13 -36.51 -8.19
N GLU A 504 6.69 -37.54 -8.83
CA GLU A 504 7.27 -38.70 -8.12
C GLU A 504 8.38 -38.29 -7.12
N GLU A 505 9.13 -37.23 -7.42
CA GLU A 505 10.22 -36.74 -6.55
C GLU A 505 9.73 -36.05 -5.26
N ASN A 506 8.47 -35.63 -5.20
CA ASN A 506 7.92 -34.85 -4.07
C ASN A 506 6.71 -35.52 -3.41
N ILE A 507 6.57 -36.84 -3.57
CA ILE A 507 5.50 -37.63 -2.97
C ILE A 507 5.42 -37.39 -1.45
N GLY A 508 4.22 -37.07 -0.97
CA GLY A 508 3.92 -36.78 0.43
C GLY A 508 4.06 -35.31 0.84
N TYR A 509 4.46 -34.43 -0.09
CA TYR A 509 4.60 -32.99 0.15
C TYR A 509 3.59 -32.14 -0.63
N GLU A 510 2.67 -32.75 -1.37
CA GLU A 510 1.81 -32.10 -2.37
C GLU A 510 0.82 -31.10 -1.77
N GLU A 511 0.44 -31.28 -0.51
CA GLU A 511 -0.55 -30.44 0.18
C GLU A 511 0.08 -29.22 0.88
N ILE A 512 1.41 -29.07 0.83
CA ILE A 512 2.09 -27.94 1.47
C ILE A 512 1.90 -26.68 0.61
N CYS A 513 1.37 -25.63 1.22
CA CYS A 513 1.23 -24.31 0.60
C CYS A 513 1.50 -23.20 1.61
N ASN A 514 1.96 -22.06 1.12
CA ASN A 514 2.23 -20.84 1.87
C ASN A 514 2.96 -21.06 3.21
N GLU A 515 4.03 -21.86 3.19
CA GLU A 515 4.84 -22.14 4.39
C GLU A 515 6.20 -21.45 4.32
N GLN A 516 6.62 -20.77 5.39
CA GLN A 516 7.94 -20.11 5.41
C GLN A 516 9.06 -21.16 5.46
N VAL A 517 9.98 -21.08 4.49
CA VAL A 517 11.23 -21.85 4.52
C VAL A 517 12.29 -21.09 5.31
N LEU A 518 12.87 -21.75 6.31
CA LEU A 518 13.82 -21.16 7.24
C LEU A 518 15.26 -21.52 6.90
N LYS A 519 15.52 -22.79 6.55
CA LYS A 519 16.88 -23.28 6.27
C LYS A 519 16.92 -24.22 5.08
N LEU A 520 18.09 -24.26 4.44
CA LEU A 520 18.50 -25.32 3.51
C LEU A 520 19.80 -25.95 4.03
N ASN A 521 19.80 -27.27 4.24
CA ASN A 521 20.92 -28.06 4.76
C ASN A 521 21.53 -27.44 6.05
N GLY A 522 20.66 -27.00 6.97
CA GLY A 522 21.07 -26.36 8.23
C GLY A 522 21.53 -24.90 8.12
N THR A 523 21.61 -24.33 6.92
CA THR A 523 21.98 -22.93 6.68
C THR A 523 20.73 -22.05 6.61
N TRP A 524 20.69 -20.97 7.40
CA TRP A 524 19.58 -20.01 7.39
C TRP A 524 19.47 -19.28 6.06
N ILE A 525 18.24 -19.23 5.54
CA ILE A 525 17.91 -18.50 4.32
C ILE A 525 17.76 -17.02 4.67
N LYS A 526 18.41 -16.16 3.87
CA LYS A 526 18.41 -14.70 4.07
C LYS A 526 17.36 -14.03 3.20
N ASN A 527 17.25 -14.52 1.96
CA ASN A 527 16.33 -14.08 0.92
C ASN A 527 16.30 -15.14 -0.19
N ILE A 528 15.45 -14.96 -1.20
CA ILE A 528 15.27 -15.96 -2.26
C ILE A 528 16.51 -16.14 -3.13
N HIS A 529 17.29 -15.07 -3.34
CA HIS A 529 18.56 -15.15 -4.07
C HIS A 529 19.61 -15.95 -3.31
N HIS A 530 19.65 -15.85 -1.97
CA HIS A 530 20.48 -16.70 -1.13
C HIS A 530 20.05 -18.17 -1.24
N LEU A 531 18.74 -18.45 -1.25
CA LEU A 531 18.22 -19.81 -1.44
C LEU A 531 18.66 -20.39 -2.80
N ALA A 532 18.52 -19.63 -3.88
CA ALA A 532 18.98 -20.04 -5.21
C ALA A 532 20.48 -20.36 -5.22
N HIS A 533 21.29 -19.50 -4.59
CA HIS A 533 22.73 -19.71 -4.47
C HIS A 533 23.10 -20.96 -3.67
N LEU A 534 22.42 -21.21 -2.55
CA LEU A 534 22.62 -22.41 -1.73
C LEU A 534 22.26 -23.69 -2.50
N PHE A 535 21.16 -23.65 -3.26
CA PHE A 535 20.78 -24.76 -4.13
C PHE A 535 21.82 -25.03 -5.22
N ASP A 536 22.26 -24.00 -5.94
CA ASP A 536 23.25 -24.14 -7.02
C ASP A 536 24.61 -24.62 -6.52
N SER A 537 24.99 -24.22 -5.31
CA SER A 537 26.27 -24.58 -4.69
C SER A 537 26.23 -25.93 -3.97
N CYS A 538 25.05 -26.53 -3.81
CA CYS A 538 24.88 -27.75 -3.04
C CYS A 538 25.51 -28.96 -3.74
N LYS A 539 26.39 -29.65 -3.01
CA LYS A 539 27.03 -30.91 -3.44
C LYS A 539 26.62 -32.10 -2.59
N ASP A 540 25.83 -31.87 -1.55
CA ASP A 540 25.34 -32.92 -0.68
C ASP A 540 24.38 -33.84 -1.43
N LYS A 541 24.19 -35.05 -0.91
CA LYS A 541 23.26 -36.02 -1.48
C LYS A 541 21.81 -35.53 -1.40
N TYR A 542 21.47 -34.87 -0.30
CA TYR A 542 20.10 -34.46 0.01
C TYR A 542 19.99 -32.94 0.07
N LEU A 543 18.82 -32.45 -0.36
CA LEU A 543 18.34 -31.10 -0.10
C LEU A 543 17.34 -31.21 1.06
N VAL A 544 17.69 -30.60 2.19
CA VAL A 544 16.91 -30.63 3.43
C VAL A 544 16.40 -29.23 3.70
N PHE A 545 15.12 -29.00 3.42
CA PHE A 545 14.43 -27.76 3.73
C PHE A 545 13.80 -27.86 5.12
N GLU A 546 14.13 -26.91 5.98
CA GLU A 546 13.50 -26.76 7.28
C GLU A 546 12.50 -25.60 7.21
N PHE A 547 11.24 -25.88 7.50
CA PHE A 547 10.14 -24.91 7.55
C PHE A 547 9.82 -24.50 8.99
N GLU A 548 8.80 -23.66 9.15
CA GLU A 548 8.19 -23.44 10.45
C GLU A 548 7.68 -24.74 11.11
N ASP A 549 7.47 -24.69 12.43
CA ASP A 549 7.08 -25.83 13.27
C ASP A 549 8.01 -27.06 13.20
N ASN A 550 9.23 -26.88 12.69
CA ASN A 550 10.19 -27.96 12.41
C ASN A 550 9.68 -28.98 11.38
N PHE A 551 8.79 -28.57 10.48
CA PHE A 551 8.43 -29.40 9.33
C PHE A 551 9.64 -29.52 8.39
N LEU A 552 9.92 -30.74 7.92
CA LEU A 552 11.10 -31.06 7.11
C LEU A 552 10.67 -31.59 5.75
N VAL A 553 11.24 -31.02 4.69
CA VAL A 553 11.17 -31.60 3.34
C VAL A 553 12.55 -32.04 2.92
N VAL A 554 12.68 -33.32 2.56
CA VAL A 554 13.95 -33.91 2.11
C VAL A 554 13.79 -34.43 0.69
N LEU A 555 14.66 -33.97 -0.21
CA LEU A 555 14.73 -34.40 -1.61
C LEU A 555 16.12 -34.95 -1.92
N GLU A 556 16.22 -35.95 -2.81
CA GLU A 556 17.51 -36.38 -3.37
C GLU A 556 17.94 -35.42 -4.48
N ARG A 557 19.14 -34.83 -4.35
CA ARG A 557 19.57 -33.70 -5.20
C ARG A 557 19.65 -34.06 -6.69
N GLU A 558 20.22 -35.22 -7.01
CA GLU A 558 20.42 -35.65 -8.41
C GLU A 558 19.08 -35.93 -9.10
N SER A 559 18.17 -36.62 -8.42
CA SER A 559 16.82 -36.92 -8.90
C SER A 559 15.98 -35.64 -9.04
N ALA A 560 16.05 -34.73 -8.06
CA ALA A 560 15.42 -33.41 -8.10
C ALA A 560 15.87 -32.58 -9.31
N GLN A 561 17.17 -32.58 -9.62
CA GLN A 561 17.71 -31.90 -10.80
C GLN A 561 17.28 -32.56 -12.11
N ALA A 562 17.27 -33.90 -12.16
CA ALA A 562 16.87 -34.66 -13.33
C ALA A 562 15.38 -34.51 -13.67
N ALA A 563 14.51 -34.35 -12.66
CA ALA A 563 13.07 -34.17 -12.84
C ALA A 563 12.66 -32.74 -13.26
N SER A 564 13.54 -31.74 -13.09
CA SER A 564 13.21 -30.33 -13.38
C SER A 564 12.61 -30.12 -14.80
N PRO A 565 13.24 -30.60 -15.90
CA PRO A 565 12.68 -30.40 -17.25
C PRO A 565 11.32 -31.06 -17.48
N SER A 566 11.05 -32.23 -16.86
CA SER A 566 9.78 -32.94 -17.03
C SER A 566 8.65 -32.24 -16.28
N ILE A 567 8.92 -31.76 -15.06
CA ILE A 567 7.97 -30.98 -14.26
C ILE A 567 7.61 -29.68 -14.98
N LEU A 568 8.60 -28.87 -15.37
CA LEU A 568 8.35 -27.58 -16.03
C LEU A 568 7.54 -27.78 -17.33
N LYS A 569 7.85 -28.82 -18.11
CA LYS A 569 7.09 -29.16 -19.31
C LYS A 569 5.66 -29.60 -19.01
N ALA A 570 5.44 -30.40 -17.97
CA ALA A 570 4.12 -30.90 -17.60
C ALA A 570 3.18 -29.77 -17.15
N TYR A 571 3.71 -28.79 -16.42
CA TYR A 571 2.95 -27.66 -15.88
C TYR A 571 3.03 -26.39 -16.76
N GLY A 572 3.68 -26.46 -17.92
CA GLY A 572 3.73 -25.35 -18.90
C GLY A 572 4.55 -24.15 -18.43
N ILE A 573 5.58 -24.38 -17.62
CA ILE A 573 6.39 -23.33 -17.00
C ILE A 573 7.62 -23.04 -17.87
N PRO A 574 7.88 -21.77 -18.24
CA PRO A 574 8.93 -21.43 -19.20
C PRO A 574 10.35 -21.61 -18.65
N SER A 575 10.56 -21.44 -17.35
CA SER A 575 11.88 -21.48 -16.71
C SER A 575 11.77 -22.01 -15.28
N GLN A 576 12.86 -22.59 -14.76
CA GLN A 576 12.96 -23.02 -13.37
C GLN A 576 12.99 -21.84 -12.39
N ARG A 577 13.45 -20.67 -12.84
CA ARG A 577 13.61 -19.48 -12.00
C ARG A 577 13.37 -18.20 -12.78
N SER A 578 13.09 -17.13 -12.04
CA SER A 578 13.03 -15.77 -12.57
C SER A 578 14.41 -15.26 -13.03
N PRO A 579 14.48 -14.29 -13.96
CA PRO A 579 15.75 -13.84 -14.55
C PRO A 579 16.76 -13.25 -13.55
N ASP A 580 16.29 -12.58 -12.51
CA ASP A 580 17.10 -11.99 -11.44
C ASP A 580 17.91 -13.04 -10.66
N LEU A 581 17.39 -14.27 -10.53
CA LEU A 581 18.07 -15.37 -9.82
C LEU A 581 19.11 -16.11 -10.69
N MET A 582 19.35 -15.62 -11.91
CA MET A 582 20.46 -16.07 -12.77
C MET A 582 21.73 -15.24 -12.51
N GLU A 583 21.61 -14.09 -11.85
CA GLU A 583 22.75 -13.25 -11.53
C GLU A 583 23.59 -13.85 -10.39
N PRO A 584 24.89 -13.54 -10.30
CA PRO A 584 25.72 -13.98 -9.18
C PRO A 584 25.22 -13.41 -7.85
N TYR A 585 25.06 -14.28 -6.85
CA TYR A 585 24.67 -13.84 -5.51
C TYR A 585 25.74 -12.97 -4.86
N LEU A 586 25.34 -11.79 -4.42
CA LEU A 586 26.14 -10.91 -3.59
C LEU A 586 25.61 -10.99 -2.17
N ASP A 587 26.46 -11.38 -1.21
CA ASP A 587 26.07 -11.42 0.21
C ASP A 587 25.94 -9.97 0.73
N PRO A 588 24.71 -9.49 1.03
CA PRO A 588 24.50 -8.10 1.41
C PRO A 588 25.02 -7.78 2.82
N VAL A 589 25.34 -8.79 3.64
CA VAL A 589 25.77 -8.61 5.04
C VAL A 589 27.24 -8.99 5.26
N GLY A 590 27.85 -9.70 4.30
CA GLY A 590 29.16 -10.33 4.48
C GLY A 590 29.15 -11.43 5.56
N GLN A 591 30.24 -12.20 5.65
CA GLN A 591 30.34 -13.39 6.53
C GLN A 591 30.52 -13.08 8.04
N ASN A 592 30.47 -11.82 8.48
CA ASN A 592 31.10 -11.40 9.74
C ASN A 592 30.22 -10.71 10.79
N GLU A 593 28.92 -11.01 10.83
CA GLU A 593 28.17 -10.88 12.09
C GLU A 593 27.63 -12.23 12.50
N ALA A 594 28.04 -12.68 13.70
CA ALA A 594 27.41 -13.79 14.39
C ALA A 594 25.98 -13.36 14.75
N MET A 595 25.07 -13.42 13.78
CA MET A 595 23.66 -13.15 13.94
C MET A 595 23.14 -14.04 15.08
N ASN A 596 22.58 -13.41 16.11
CA ASN A 596 22.10 -14.11 17.28
C ASN A 596 21.02 -15.11 16.85
N ARG A 597 21.31 -16.40 17.08
CA ARG A 597 20.53 -17.59 16.71
C ARG A 597 19.10 -17.62 17.27
N ARG A 598 18.68 -16.62 18.05
CA ARG A 598 17.40 -16.58 18.78
C ARG A 598 16.29 -15.82 18.05
N GLU A 599 16.55 -15.21 16.89
CA GLU A 599 15.57 -14.29 16.27
C GLU A 599 15.18 -14.67 14.82
N PHE A 600 15.73 -15.73 14.24
CA PHE A 600 15.20 -16.27 13.00
C PHE A 600 14.05 -17.23 13.35
N GLY A 601 12.81 -16.79 13.19
CA GLY A 601 11.64 -17.68 13.20
C GLY A 601 10.62 -17.47 14.31
N ASP A 602 10.95 -16.75 15.39
CA ASP A 602 9.93 -16.43 16.41
C ASP A 602 8.96 -15.39 15.86
N SER A 603 7.67 -15.76 15.76
CA SER A 603 6.61 -14.77 15.59
C SER A 603 6.73 -13.78 16.76
N PRO A 604 6.73 -12.46 16.52
CA PRO A 604 6.74 -11.47 17.60
C PRO A 604 5.49 -11.62 18.50
N VAL A 605 4.47 -12.31 17.99
CA VAL A 605 3.21 -12.57 18.70
C VAL A 605 3.35 -13.88 19.47
N SER A 606 3.63 -13.77 20.77
CA SER A 606 3.32 -14.88 21.69
C SER A 606 1.82 -15.16 21.60
N SER A 607 1.37 -16.42 21.69
CA SER A 607 -0.04 -16.82 21.59
C SER A 607 -0.98 -16.08 22.57
N SER A 608 -0.43 -15.33 23.53
CA SER A 608 -1.10 -14.47 24.51
C SER A 608 -1.41 -13.04 24.04
N GLU A 609 -0.95 -12.60 22.86
CA GLU A 609 -1.19 -11.23 22.35
C GLU A 609 -2.41 -11.10 21.41
N PHE A 610 -3.21 -12.17 21.26
CA PHE A 610 -4.56 -12.07 20.67
C PHE A 610 -5.52 -11.33 21.62
N GLY A 611 -5.31 -10.02 21.76
CA GLY A 611 -6.30 -9.10 22.30
C GLY A 611 -7.40 -8.85 21.27
N TYR A 612 -8.61 -8.59 21.77
CA TYR A 612 -9.86 -8.37 21.02
C TYR A 612 -9.77 -7.28 19.92
N GLU A 613 -8.73 -6.44 19.93
CA GLU A 613 -8.53 -5.39 18.92
C GLU A 613 -7.90 -5.89 17.59
N GLY A 614 -7.27 -7.08 17.56
CA GLY A 614 -6.78 -7.69 16.32
C GLY A 614 -7.90 -8.26 15.42
N LEU A 615 -9.13 -8.35 15.93
CA LEU A 615 -10.30 -8.92 15.25
C LEU A 615 -11.13 -7.90 14.46
N LEU A 616 -10.80 -6.61 14.55
CA LEU A 616 -11.59 -5.53 13.93
C LEU A 616 -10.96 -4.94 12.65
N TRP A 617 -9.78 -5.43 12.25
CA TRP A 617 -9.06 -4.98 11.04
C TRP A 617 -8.74 -6.11 10.05
N ALA A 618 -9.12 -7.35 10.36
CA ALA A 618 -9.04 -8.49 9.45
C ALA A 618 -10.36 -8.65 8.69
#